data_AF-O32285-F1
#
_entry.id   AF-O32285-F1
#
_cell.length_a   1.000
_cell.length_b   1.000
_cell.length_c   1.000
_cell.angle_alpha   90.00
_cell.angle_beta   90.00
_cell.angle_gamma   90.00
#
_symmetry.space_group_name_H-M   'P 1'
#
loop_
_entity.id
_entity.type
_entity.pdbx_description
1 polymer ?
#
loop_
_entity_poly.entity_id
_entity_poly.type
_entity_poly.pdbx_seq_one_letter_code
_entity_poly.pdbx_strand_id
1 'polypeptide(L)'
;MWCFTLDGQQKEIHIDRKLEEMDAPAVDDCYGLAEKNGLIYMLYYGDAVIAAFDETVVRRVWILSDKEPDSEAFDQLAISEEGFLVGTFNCYSADLKSSLYLISADVSQEMEEITCCDSNGEGLDVQQLKLTSYAVYAVASSGVYKQDIQ
;
A
#
# COMPACT_ATOMS: atom_id res chain seq x y z
N MET A 1 10.33 15.32 1.48
CA MET A 1 9.93 13.92 1.61
C MET A 1 10.89 13.23 2.57
N TRP A 2 10.41 12.71 3.70
CA TRP A 2 11.15 11.67 4.41
C TRP A 2 10.85 10.37 3.69
N CYS A 3 11.88 9.59 3.38
CA CYS A 3 11.73 8.26 2.83
C CYS A 3 12.68 7.33 3.57
N PHE A 4 12.13 6.26 4.14
CA PHE A 4 12.89 5.21 4.77
C PHE A 4 12.89 3.98 3.87
N THR A 5 13.83 3.07 4.05
CA THR A 5 13.63 1.68 3.68
C THR A 5 12.71 1.00 4.70
N LEU A 6 12.15 -0.16 4.37
CA LEU A 6 11.29 -0.92 5.30
C LEU A 6 12.03 -1.33 6.59
N ASP A 7 13.33 -1.59 6.53
CA ASP A 7 14.19 -1.87 7.68
C ASP A 7 14.55 -0.61 8.49
N GLY A 8 14.19 0.58 8.00
CA GLY A 8 14.29 1.84 8.73
C GLY A 8 15.54 2.67 8.45
N GLN A 9 16.27 2.39 7.38
CA GLN A 9 17.35 3.27 6.92
C GLN A 9 16.76 4.46 6.19
N GLN A 10 17.12 5.66 6.61
CA GLN A 10 16.70 6.87 5.91
C GLN A 10 17.39 6.95 4.55
N LYS A 11 16.62 7.06 3.48
CA LYS A 11 17.09 7.21 2.10
C LYS A 11 17.15 8.68 1.69
N GLU A 12 16.08 9.43 1.96
CA GLU A 12 15.98 10.83 1.53
C GLU A 12 15.30 11.71 2.59
N ILE A 13 15.67 13.00 2.61
CA ILE A 13 14.98 14.08 3.32
C ILE A 13 14.81 15.24 2.36
N HIS A 14 13.56 15.66 2.13
CA HIS A 14 13.23 16.92 1.44
C HIS A 14 12.14 17.72 2.15
N ILE A 15 11.85 17.46 3.44
CA ILE A 15 10.94 18.30 4.24
C ILE A 15 11.73 18.86 5.41
N ASP A 16 11.53 20.14 5.71
CA ASP A 16 12.19 20.83 6.84
C ASP A 16 11.50 20.59 8.19
N ARG A 17 10.38 19.87 8.22
CA ARG A 17 9.67 19.50 9.46
C ARG A 17 10.25 18.25 10.10
N LYS A 18 10.28 18.24 11.44
CA LYS A 18 10.59 17.03 12.21
C LYS A 18 9.41 16.07 12.16
N LEU A 19 9.69 14.76 12.08
CA LEU A 19 8.66 13.71 12.08
C LEU A 19 7.76 13.78 13.31
N GLU A 20 8.34 14.08 14.47
CA GLU A 20 7.65 14.22 15.76
C GLU A 20 6.64 15.38 15.80
N GLU A 21 6.74 16.32 14.85
CA GLU A 21 5.83 17.47 14.69
C GLU A 21 4.72 17.19 13.67
N MET A 22 4.71 16.02 13.03
CA MET A 22 3.65 15.62 12.11
C MET A 22 2.48 15.06 12.91
N ASP A 23 1.32 15.68 12.76
CA ASP A 23 0.07 15.14 13.30
C ASP A 23 -0.25 13.81 12.62
N ALA A 24 -0.68 12.83 13.41
CA ALA A 24 -1.31 11.64 12.85
C ALA A 24 -2.58 12.07 12.11
N PRO A 25 -2.81 11.59 10.88
CA PRO A 25 -4.07 11.85 10.17
C PRO A 25 -5.24 11.25 10.95
N ALA A 26 -6.45 11.75 10.68
CA ALA A 26 -7.64 11.15 11.27
C ALA A 26 -7.84 9.74 10.69
N VAL A 27 -8.44 8.84 11.48
CA VAL A 27 -8.84 7.50 11.00
C VAL A 27 -9.77 7.60 9.77
N ASP A 28 -10.56 8.67 9.68
CA ASP A 28 -11.46 8.90 8.55
C ASP A 28 -10.70 9.22 7.24
N ASP A 29 -9.43 9.63 7.31
CA ASP A 29 -8.56 9.88 6.15
C ASP A 29 -7.71 8.63 5.79
N CYS A 30 -7.86 7.54 6.54
CA CYS A 30 -7.11 6.31 6.34
C CYS A 30 -7.71 5.46 5.22
N TYR A 31 -6.89 5.12 4.24
CA TYR A 31 -7.25 4.18 3.19
C TYR A 31 -6.86 2.75 3.52
N GLY A 32 -5.79 2.54 4.30
CA GLY A 32 -5.36 1.20 4.67
C GLY A 32 -4.46 1.17 5.89
N LEU A 33 -4.60 0.11 6.69
CA LEU A 33 -3.76 -0.16 7.86
C LEU A 33 -3.08 -1.53 7.73
N ALA A 34 -1.81 -1.57 8.11
CA ALA A 34 -1.05 -2.81 8.23
C ALA A 34 -0.15 -2.76 9.48
N GLU A 35 0.20 -3.92 10.02
CA GLU A 35 1.13 -4.02 11.14
C GLU A 35 2.35 -4.84 10.72
N LYS A 36 3.55 -4.35 11.01
CA LYS A 36 4.81 -5.10 10.82
C LYS A 36 5.82 -4.70 11.87
N ASN A 37 6.44 -5.68 12.52
CA ASN A 37 7.49 -5.48 13.52
C ASN A 37 7.10 -4.53 14.68
N GLY A 38 5.84 -4.59 15.12
CA GLY A 38 5.32 -3.74 16.21
C GLY A 38 5.02 -2.30 15.82
N LEU A 39 5.17 -1.94 14.55
CA LEU A 39 4.74 -0.64 14.02
C LEU A 39 3.42 -0.78 13.27
N ILE A 40 2.57 0.23 13.42
CA ILE A 40 1.34 0.39 12.65
C ILE A 40 1.65 1.28 11.46
N TYR A 41 1.39 0.80 10.26
CA TYR A 41 1.54 1.54 9.02
C TYR A 41 0.17 1.97 8.52
N MET A 42 0.06 3.23 8.13
CA MET A 42 -1.16 3.82 7.63
C MET A 42 -0.91 4.46 6.29
N LEU A 43 -1.69 4.05 5.28
CA LEU A 43 -1.81 4.70 3.98
C LEU A 43 -2.93 5.74 4.05
N TYR A 44 -2.63 6.98 3.72
CA TYR A 44 -3.57 8.11 3.78
C TYR A 44 -3.22 9.19 2.76
N TYR A 45 -4.21 10.04 2.44
CA TYR A 45 -4.19 11.08 1.40
C TYR A 45 -4.05 10.58 -0.05
N GLY A 46 -4.62 11.34 -1.00
CA GLY A 46 -4.63 10.98 -2.43
C GLY A 46 -3.25 11.05 -3.11
N ASP A 47 -2.30 11.78 -2.54
CA ASP A 47 -0.88 11.58 -2.81
C ASP A 47 -0.45 10.46 -1.84
N ALA A 48 -0.11 9.26 -2.31
CA ALA A 48 0.05 8.08 -1.45
C ALA A 48 1.08 8.31 -0.32
N VAL A 49 0.62 8.68 0.87
CA VAL A 49 1.48 8.83 2.05
C VAL A 49 1.33 7.61 2.93
N ILE A 50 2.45 6.95 3.22
CA ILE A 50 2.51 5.89 4.22
C ILE A 50 3.25 6.43 5.43
N ALA A 51 2.66 6.37 6.61
CA ALA A 51 3.34 6.68 7.87
C ALA A 51 3.32 5.46 8.80
N ALA A 52 4.44 5.21 9.47
CA ALA A 52 4.57 4.20 10.50
C ALA A 52 4.56 4.84 11.88
N PHE A 53 3.75 4.28 12.78
CA PHE A 53 3.50 4.77 14.13
C PHE A 53 3.92 3.72 15.16
N ASP A 54 4.42 4.22 16.27
CA ASP A 54 4.54 3.52 17.54
C ASP A 54 3.60 4.22 18.52
N GLU A 55 2.46 3.59 18.81
CA GLU A 55 1.32 4.22 19.46
C GLU A 55 0.85 5.49 18.72
N THR A 56 1.20 6.67 19.23
CA THR A 56 0.82 7.98 18.64
C THR A 56 2.00 8.71 18.02
N VAL A 57 3.20 8.13 18.04
CA VAL A 57 4.44 8.79 17.59
C VAL A 57 4.79 8.33 16.18
N VAL A 58 4.83 9.27 15.23
CA VAL A 58 5.34 9.01 13.88
C VAL A 58 6.81 8.64 13.96
N ARG A 59 7.15 7.44 13.46
CA ARG A 59 8.52 6.93 13.41
C ARG A 59 9.14 7.07 12.04
N ARG A 60 8.34 6.86 10.99
CA ARG A 60 8.78 6.85 9.60
C ARG A 60 7.65 7.35 8.72
N VAL A 61 8.01 8.01 7.63
CA VAL A 61 7.06 8.44 6.60
C VAL A 61 7.67 8.11 5.25
N TRP A 62 6.80 7.76 4.31
CA TRP A 62 7.04 7.64 2.88
C TRP A 62 6.04 8.57 2.22
N ILE A 63 6.51 9.63 1.58
CA ILE A 63 5.64 10.48 0.75
C ILE A 63 5.87 10.04 -0.68
N LEU A 64 4.99 9.21 -1.20
CA LEU A 64 5.13 8.65 -2.53
C LEU A 64 4.38 9.62 -3.45
N SER A 65 5.09 10.24 -4.38
CA SER A 65 4.52 11.31 -5.23
C SER A 65 3.73 10.75 -6.44
N ASP A 66 3.19 9.55 -6.30
CA ASP A 66 2.37 8.92 -7.32
C ASP A 66 0.92 9.14 -6.91
N LYS A 67 0.20 9.90 -7.74
CA LYS A 67 -1.25 10.01 -7.59
C LYS A 67 -1.85 8.61 -7.75
N GLU A 68 -3.00 8.38 -7.13
CA GLU A 68 -3.85 7.25 -7.47
C GLU A 68 -3.89 7.08 -9.01
N PRO A 69 -3.75 5.85 -9.53
CA PRO A 69 -3.95 5.60 -10.96
C PRO A 69 -5.24 6.27 -11.40
N ASP A 70 -5.24 6.92 -12.57
CA ASP A 70 -6.39 7.69 -13.04
C ASP A 70 -7.67 6.85 -12.88
N SER A 71 -8.63 7.34 -12.10
CA SER A 71 -9.92 6.70 -11.78
C SER A 71 -9.96 5.64 -10.67
N GLU A 72 -8.88 5.44 -9.94
CA GLU A 72 -8.82 4.50 -8.81
C GLU A 72 -8.77 5.22 -7.46
N ALA A 73 -9.20 4.52 -6.41
CA ALA A 73 -9.04 4.95 -5.02
C ALA A 73 -8.29 3.88 -4.23
N PHE A 74 -7.41 4.29 -3.32
CA PHE A 74 -6.75 3.37 -2.38
C PHE A 74 -7.74 2.79 -1.37
N ASP A 75 -7.57 1.52 -0.99
CA ASP A 75 -8.49 0.81 -0.09
C ASP A 75 -7.84 -0.18 0.88
N GLN A 76 -6.67 -0.72 0.53
CA GLN A 76 -6.03 -1.76 1.35
C GLN A 76 -4.52 -1.63 1.34
N LEU A 77 -3.91 -2.02 2.45
CA LEU A 77 -2.46 -2.01 2.65
C LEU A 77 -2.01 -3.35 3.25
N ALA A 78 -0.95 -3.92 2.70
CA ALA A 78 -0.15 -4.96 3.33
C ALA A 78 1.35 -4.68 3.10
N ILE A 79 2.22 -5.37 3.82
CA ILE A 79 3.66 -5.10 3.81
C ILE A 79 4.42 -6.41 3.57
N SER A 80 5.11 -6.50 2.44
CA SER A 80 6.03 -7.59 2.10
C SER A 80 7.48 -7.22 2.40
N GLU A 81 8.42 -8.12 2.15
CA GLU A 81 9.85 -7.80 2.08
C GLU A 81 10.18 -6.85 0.93
N GLU A 82 9.46 -6.95 -0.19
CA GLU A 82 9.68 -6.16 -1.40
C GLU A 82 9.17 -4.72 -1.29
N GLY A 83 8.15 -4.47 -0.46
CA GLY A 83 7.52 -3.16 -0.40
C GLY A 83 6.16 -3.14 0.29
N PHE A 84 5.37 -2.14 -0.07
CA PHE A 84 3.97 -2.00 0.31
C PHE A 84 3.09 -2.52 -0.81
N LEU A 85 2.27 -3.52 -0.48
CA LEU A 85 1.21 -3.98 -1.37
C LEU A 85 -0.02 -3.13 -1.13
N VAL A 86 -0.54 -2.52 -2.19
CA VAL A 86 -1.67 -1.60 -2.12
C VAL A 86 -2.78 -2.12 -3.00
N GLY A 87 -3.95 -2.33 -2.39
CA GLY A 87 -5.17 -2.62 -3.12
C GLY A 87 -5.89 -1.33 -3.46
N THR A 88 -6.33 -1.20 -4.70
CA THR A 88 -7.17 -0.10 -5.18
C THR A 88 -8.50 -0.65 -5.69
N PHE A 89 -9.46 0.23 -5.93
CA PHE A 89 -10.64 -0.07 -6.72
C PHE A 89 -11.00 1.08 -7.65
N ASN A 90 -11.57 0.76 -8.81
CA ASN A 90 -12.03 1.79 -9.75
C ASN A 90 -13.35 2.41 -9.27
N CYS A 91 -13.31 3.65 -8.77
CA CYS A 91 -14.48 4.33 -8.20
C CYS A 91 -15.45 4.90 -9.24
N TYR A 92 -15.09 4.83 -10.53
CA TYR A 92 -15.93 5.27 -11.66
C TYR A 92 -16.56 4.10 -12.43
N SER A 93 -16.15 2.86 -12.14
CA SER A 93 -16.73 1.66 -12.72
C SER A 93 -17.90 1.16 -11.89
N ALA A 94 -18.97 0.72 -12.55
CA ALA A 94 -20.10 0.07 -11.87
C ALA A 94 -19.70 -1.26 -11.20
N ASP A 95 -18.67 -1.93 -11.73
CA ASP A 95 -18.24 -3.25 -11.27
C ASP A 95 -17.17 -3.18 -10.16
N LEU A 96 -16.73 -1.96 -9.76
CA LEU A 96 -15.73 -1.72 -8.69
C LEU A 96 -14.52 -2.67 -8.73
N LYS A 97 -13.97 -2.90 -9.93
CA LYS A 97 -12.84 -3.82 -10.10
C LYS A 97 -11.66 -3.38 -9.24
N SER A 98 -11.04 -4.35 -8.57
CA SER A 98 -9.87 -4.14 -7.73
C SER A 98 -8.58 -4.36 -8.51
N SER A 99 -7.60 -3.50 -8.30
CA SER A 99 -6.25 -3.62 -8.84
C SER A 99 -5.26 -3.76 -7.67
N LEU A 100 -4.12 -4.42 -7.93
CA LEU A 100 -3.06 -4.62 -6.95
C LEU A 100 -1.81 -3.89 -7.42
N TYR A 101 -1.18 -3.14 -6.53
CA TYR A 101 0.06 -2.44 -6.82
C TYR A 101 1.13 -2.75 -5.79
N LEU A 102 2.39 -2.67 -6.22
CA LEU A 102 3.57 -2.68 -5.38
C LEU A 102 4.19 -1.29 -5.36
N ILE A 103 4.35 -0.74 -4.17
CA ILE A 103 5.22 0.39 -3.92
C ILE A 103 6.50 -0.17 -3.32
N SER A 104 7.58 -0.12 -4.09
CA SER A 104 8.86 -0.71 -3.73
C SER A 104 9.42 -0.15 -2.42
N ALA A 105 10.11 -1.01 -1.65
CA ALA A 105 10.92 -0.59 -0.52
C ALA A 105 12.10 0.31 -0.94
N ASP A 106 12.49 0.24 -2.21
CA ASP A 106 13.36 1.23 -2.85
C ASP A 106 12.53 2.40 -3.37
N VAL A 107 12.48 3.47 -2.58
CA VAL A 107 11.70 4.70 -2.85
C VAL A 107 12.08 5.43 -4.14
N SER A 108 13.15 5.01 -4.83
CA SER A 108 13.50 5.53 -6.14
C SER A 108 12.75 4.86 -7.30
N GLN A 109 12.08 3.74 -7.03
CA GLN A 109 11.27 3.01 -8.01
C GLN A 109 9.84 3.53 -7.99
N GLU A 110 9.23 3.58 -9.18
CA GLU A 110 7.82 3.93 -9.35
C GLU A 110 6.91 2.81 -8.83
N MET A 111 5.68 3.16 -8.48
CA MET A 111 4.63 2.18 -8.18
C MET A 111 4.33 1.30 -9.41
N GLU A 112 4.30 -0.02 -9.22
CA GLU A 112 4.07 -1.01 -10.28
C GLU A 112 2.74 -1.75 -10.08
N GLU A 113 1.97 -1.93 -11.15
CA GLU A 113 0.76 -2.77 -11.12
C GLU A 113 1.12 -4.25 -11.17
N ILE A 114 0.63 -5.02 -10.19
CA ILE A 114 0.79 -6.47 -10.14
C ILE A 114 -0.39 -7.14 -10.85
N THR A 115 -0.11 -7.80 -11.97
CA THR A 115 -1.07 -8.70 -12.61
C THR A 115 -1.23 -9.97 -11.77
N CYS A 116 -2.42 -10.18 -11.21
CA CYS A 116 -2.76 -11.44 -10.55
C CYS A 116 -2.92 -12.55 -11.59
N CYS A 117 -2.23 -13.68 -11.41
CA CYS A 117 -2.28 -14.81 -12.35
C CYS A 117 -2.68 -16.13 -11.66
N ASP A 118 -3.22 -17.06 -12.45
CA ASP A 118 -3.41 -18.45 -12.02
C ASP A 118 -2.08 -19.25 -12.00
N SER A 119 -2.15 -20.54 -11.68
CA SER A 119 -0.98 -21.42 -11.66
C SER A 119 -0.30 -21.64 -13.02
N ASN A 120 -0.98 -21.30 -14.12
CA ASN A 120 -0.44 -21.38 -15.48
C ASN A 120 0.17 -20.04 -15.94
N GLY A 121 0.09 -18.99 -15.12
CA GLY A 121 0.52 -17.64 -15.46
C GLY A 121 -0.51 -16.86 -16.27
N GLU A 122 -1.75 -17.33 -16.37
CA GLU A 122 -2.84 -16.62 -17.04
C GLU A 122 -3.43 -15.56 -16.13
N GLY A 123 -3.54 -14.32 -16.63
CA GLY A 123 -4.09 -13.19 -15.88
C GLY A 123 -5.53 -13.42 -15.46
N LEU A 124 -5.83 -13.12 -14.19
CA LEU A 124 -7.15 -13.26 -13.59
C LEU A 124 -7.99 -11.99 -13.81
N ASP A 125 -9.26 -12.17 -14.14
CA ASP A 125 -10.25 -11.07 -14.08
C ASP A 125 -10.70 -10.89 -12.62
N VAL A 126 -9.87 -10.18 -11.86
CA VAL A 126 -10.06 -9.94 -10.42
C VAL A 126 -11.28 -9.06 -10.20
N GLN A 127 -12.21 -9.57 -9.40
CA GLN A 127 -13.43 -8.86 -8.98
C GLN A 127 -13.28 -8.25 -7.59
N GLN A 128 -12.47 -8.87 -6.74
CA GLN A 128 -12.24 -8.40 -5.37
C GLN A 128 -10.86 -8.83 -4.89
N LEU A 129 -10.19 -7.93 -4.17
CA LEU A 129 -8.97 -8.23 -3.43
C LEU A 129 -9.22 -8.19 -1.92
N LYS A 130 -8.50 -9.06 -1.20
CA LYS A 130 -8.32 -8.93 0.24
C LYS A 130 -6.86 -9.09 0.61
N LEU A 131 -6.27 -8.03 1.15
CA LEU A 131 -4.92 -8.02 1.68
C LEU A 131 -4.95 -8.28 3.18
N THR A 132 -4.05 -9.13 3.67
CA THR A 132 -3.82 -9.40 5.09
C THR A 132 -2.33 -9.28 5.42
N SER A 133 -1.95 -9.46 6.68
CA SER A 133 -0.55 -9.48 7.10
C SER A 133 0.24 -10.71 6.61
N TYR A 134 -0.40 -11.68 5.97
CA TYR A 134 0.23 -12.96 5.61
C TYR A 134 -0.09 -13.43 4.19
N ALA A 135 -1.13 -12.90 3.55
CA ALA A 135 -1.49 -13.28 2.19
C ALA A 135 -2.29 -12.20 1.47
N VAL A 136 -2.18 -12.22 0.14
CA VAL A 136 -3.12 -11.58 -0.78
C VAL A 136 -4.11 -12.62 -1.26
N TYR A 137 -5.39 -12.29 -1.18
CA TYR A 137 -6.47 -13.10 -1.72
C TYR A 137 -7.12 -12.37 -2.89
N ALA A 138 -7.34 -13.10 -3.98
CA ALA A 138 -8.04 -12.59 -5.16
C ALA A 138 -9.27 -13.45 -5.45
N VAL A 139 -10.43 -12.81 -5.58
CA VAL A 139 -11.65 -13.44 -6.07
C VAL A 139 -11.77 -13.09 -7.54
N ALA A 140 -11.79 -14.12 -8.39
CA ALA A 140 -12.00 -14.01 -9.82
C ALA A 140 -13.21 -14.85 -10.23
N SER A 141 -13.68 -14.68 -11.46
CA SER A 141 -14.78 -15.47 -12.03
C SER A 141 -14.49 -16.97 -12.06
N SER A 142 -13.21 -17.35 -12.15
CA SER A 142 -12.72 -18.73 -12.16
C SER A 142 -12.57 -19.36 -10.77
N GLY A 143 -12.55 -18.57 -9.68
CA GLY A 143 -12.37 -19.09 -8.34
C GLY A 143 -11.72 -18.10 -7.37
N VAL A 144 -11.25 -18.63 -6.23
CA VAL A 144 -10.55 -17.86 -5.18
C VAL A 144 -9.10 -18.30 -5.13
N TYR A 145 -8.20 -17.33 -5.19
CA TYR A 145 -6.76 -17.52 -5.24
C TYR A 145 -6.10 -16.88 -4.00
N LYS A 146 -4.95 -17.43 -3.61
CA LYS A 146 -4.19 -16.99 -2.45
C LYS A 146 -2.71 -16.99 -2.81
N GLN A 147 -2.04 -15.89 -2.52
CA GLN A 147 -0.59 -15.78 -2.57
C GLN A 147 -0.09 -15.39 -1.17
N ASP A 148 0.81 -16.19 -0.59
CA ASP A 148 1.43 -15.85 0.69
C ASP A 148 2.39 -14.66 0.52
N ILE A 149 2.37 -13.75 1.49
CA ILE A 149 3.28 -12.61 1.58
C ILE A 149 4.52 -13.06 2.33
N GLN A 150 5.69 -12.84 1.74
CA GLN A 150 7.00 -12.97 2.39
C GLN A 150 7.38 -11.65 3.05
#